data_AF-A0A963M954-F1
#
_entry.id   AF-A0A963M954-F1
#
_cell.length_a   1.000
_cell.length_b   1.000
_cell.length_c   1.000
_cell.angle_alpha   90.00
_cell.angle_beta   90.00
_cell.angle_gamma   90.00
#
_symmetry.space_group_name_H-M   'P 1'
#
loop_
_entity.id
_entity.type
_entity.pdbx_description
1 polymer ?
#
loop_
_entity_poly.entity_id
_entity_poly.type
_entity_poly.pdbx_seq_one_letter_code
_entity_poly.pdbx_strand_id
1 'polypeptide(L)' 'MNPHPNPAAPQRIAARVSIVGEDTPVARALPHRQRRMIGAWCFLDHAGPVQFRPGQGLHVGAHPHIGLQTF' A
#
# COMPACT_ATOMS: atom_id res chain seq x y z
N MET A 1 -7.57 -31.46 -11.30
CA MET A 1 -7.72 -30.08 -11.84
C MET A 1 -8.30 -29.23 -10.75
N ASN A 2 -7.54 -28.27 -10.20
CA ASN A 2 -8.12 -27.28 -9.29
C ASN A 2 -8.94 -26.30 -10.13
N PRO A 3 -10.21 -26.01 -9.77
CA PRO A 3 -11.03 -25.09 -10.54
C PRO A 3 -10.33 -23.73 -10.61
N HIS A 4 -10.13 -23.23 -11.83
CA HIS A 4 -9.66 -21.87 -12.02
C HIS A 4 -10.69 -20.91 -11.40
N PRO A 5 -10.29 -19.99 -10.50
CA PRO A 5 -11.22 -19.03 -9.94
C PRO A 5 -11.81 -18.16 -11.07
N ASN A 6 -13.14 -18.01 -11.05
CA ASN A 6 -13.86 -17.16 -11.98
C ASN A 6 -13.29 -15.72 -11.93
N PRO A 7 -12.76 -15.18 -13.03
CA PRO A 7 -12.16 -13.84 -13.05
C PRO A 7 -13.16 -12.70 -12.76
N ALA A 8 -14.47 -12.98 -12.79
CA ALA A 8 -15.52 -12.00 -12.48
C ALA A 8 -15.83 -11.87 -10.97
N ALA A 9 -15.35 -12.78 -10.12
CA ALA A 9 -15.65 -12.71 -8.69
C ALA A 9 -14.77 -11.64 -7.98
N PRO A 10 -15.33 -10.85 -7.05
CA PRO A 10 -14.54 -9.90 -6.27
C PRO A 10 -13.47 -10.63 -5.45
N GLN A 11 -12.23 -10.16 -5.55
CA GLN A 11 -11.10 -10.71 -4.82
C GLN A 11 -10.87 -9.93 -3.53
N ARG A 12 -10.83 -10.62 -2.39
CA ARG A 12 -10.40 -10.03 -1.11
C ARG A 12 -8.89 -10.27 -0.91
N ILE A 13 -8.14 -9.19 -0.73
CA ILE A 13 -6.70 -9.22 -0.45
C ILE A 13 -6.48 -8.50 0.88
N ALA A 14 -5.83 -9.19 1.83
CA ALA A 14 -5.43 -8.56 3.09
C ALA A 14 -4.19 -7.69 2.84
N ALA A 15 -4.27 -6.41 3.25
CA ALA A 15 -3.11 -5.54 3.25
C ALA A 15 -2.08 -6.03 4.27
N ARG A 16 -0.80 -5.79 4.00
CA ARG A 16 0.29 -6.12 4.92
C ARG A 16 0.75 -4.89 5.67
N VAL A 17 1.24 -5.05 6.89
CA VAL A 17 1.93 -3.97 7.59
C VAL A 17 3.27 -3.69 6.89
N SER A 18 3.59 -2.41 6.74
CA SER A 18 4.87 -1.91 6.26
C SER A 18 5.23 -0.65 7.03
N ILE A 19 6.50 -0.25 6.99
CA ILE A 19 6.98 1.01 7.57
C ILE A 19 7.24 2.02 6.45
N VAL A 20 6.89 3.29 6.69
CA VAL A 20 7.22 4.44 5.86
C VAL A 20 7.95 5.46 6.72
N GLY A 21 9.01 6.08 6.18
CA GLY A 21 9.90 6.93 6.97
C GLY A 21 10.72 6.08 7.93
N GLU A 22 10.84 6.54 9.17
CA GLU A 22 11.62 5.86 10.20
C GLU A 22 10.83 4.75 10.91
N ASP A 23 9.60 5.03 11.32
CA ASP A 23 8.85 4.16 12.23
C ASP A 23 7.32 4.12 11.98
N THR A 24 6.80 4.87 11.00
CA THR A 24 5.35 5.00 10.82
C THR A 24 4.76 3.75 10.15
N PRO A 25 3.85 3.00 10.82
CA PRO A 25 3.22 1.83 10.23
C PRO A 25 2.11 2.24 9.27
N VAL A 26 2.05 1.54 8.13
CA VAL A 26 0.99 1.65 7.12
C VAL A 26 0.50 0.27 6.72
N ALA A 27 -0.77 0.20 6.29
CA ALA A 27 -1.32 -0.98 5.65
C ALA A 27 -1.12 -0.90 4.13
N ARG A 28 -0.16 -1.65 3.60
CA ARG A 28 0.13 -1.71 2.16
C ARG A 28 -0.77 -2.68 1.44
N ALA A 29 -1.65 -2.14 0.60
CA ALA A 29 -2.58 -2.91 -0.23
C ALA A 29 -2.01 -3.20 -1.62
N LEU A 30 -1.23 -2.28 -2.20
CA LEU A 30 -0.51 -2.48 -3.47
C LEU A 30 0.95 -2.04 -3.34
N PRO A 31 1.90 -2.74 -3.98
CA PRO A 31 1.72 -4.01 -4.69
C PRO A 31 1.55 -5.20 -3.73
N HIS A 32 0.72 -6.17 -4.12
CA HIS A 32 0.58 -7.45 -3.41
C HIS A 32 0.90 -8.62 -4.35
N ARG A 33 1.35 -9.77 -3.82
CA ARG A 33 1.69 -10.96 -4.63
C ARG A 33 0.53 -11.40 -5.53
N GLN A 34 -0.70 -11.26 -5.04
CA GLN A 34 -1.92 -11.65 -5.76
C GLN A 34 -2.47 -10.57 -6.69
N ARG A 35 -2.03 -9.31 -6.56
CA ARG A 35 -2.46 -8.17 -7.39
C ARG A 35 -1.40 -7.07 -7.32
N ARG A 36 -0.65 -6.90 -8.41
CA ARG A 36 0.42 -5.90 -8.47
C ARG A 36 -0.10 -4.49 -8.77
N MET A 37 -1.13 -4.39 -9.60
CA MET A 37 -1.71 -3.13 -10.06
C MET A 37 -3.24 -3.24 -10.23
N ILE A 38 -3.93 -2.11 -10.20
CA ILE A 38 -5.34 -1.96 -10.60
C ILE A 38 -5.39 -0.82 -11.63
N GLY A 39 -5.52 -1.12 -12.93
CA GLY A 39 -5.35 -0.09 -13.96
C GLY A 39 -3.97 0.57 -13.83
N ALA A 40 -3.93 1.91 -13.81
CA ALA A 40 -2.71 2.68 -13.60
C ALA A 40 -2.25 2.78 -12.13
N TRP A 41 -3.08 2.34 -11.17
CA TRP A 41 -2.73 2.35 -9.75
C TRP A 41 -1.73 1.23 -9.44
N CYS A 42 -0.48 1.60 -9.14
CA CYS A 42 0.62 0.66 -8.90
C CYS A 42 1.10 0.60 -7.45
N PHE A 43 0.61 1.48 -6.58
CA PHE A 43 0.99 1.58 -5.18
C PHE A 43 -0.18 2.10 -4.35
N LEU A 44 -0.37 1.57 -3.14
CA LEU A 44 -1.40 2.03 -2.21
C LEU A 44 -1.03 1.65 -0.77
N ASP A 45 -0.83 2.67 0.06
CA ASP A 45 -0.71 2.56 1.51
C ASP A 45 -1.92 3.25 2.18
N HIS A 46 -2.50 2.61 3.18
CA HIS A 46 -3.44 3.25 4.10
C HIS A 46 -2.70 3.56 5.40
N ALA A 47 -2.55 4.85 5.71
CA ALA A 47 -1.93 5.33 6.94
C ALA A 47 -3.00 5.66 7.98
N GLY A 48 -2.98 4.93 9.10
CA GLY A 48 -3.88 5.18 10.24
C GLY A 48 -5.21 4.39 10.22
N PRO A 49 -6.17 4.78 11.08
CA PRO A 49 -6.11 5.96 11.96
C PRO A 49 -5.00 5.83 13.03
N VAL A 50 -4.26 6.90 13.24
CA VAL A 50 -3.14 6.96 14.21
C VAL A 50 -3.06 8.35 14.83
N GLN A 51 -2.73 8.42 16.11
CA GLN A 51 -2.41 9.68 16.81
C GLN A 51 -0.92 9.71 17.10
N PHE A 52 -0.27 10.78 16.68
CA PHE A 52 1.15 11.02 16.94
C PHE A 52 1.31 11.95 18.15
N ARG A 53 2.35 11.72 18.95
CA ARG A 53 2.78 12.71 19.94
C ARG A 53 3.33 13.95 19.21
N PRO A 54 3.30 15.14 19.84
CA PRO A 54 3.93 16.32 19.26
C PRO A 54 5.39 16.04 18.87
N GLY A 55 5.76 16.37 17.62
CA GLY A 55 7.11 16.13 17.08
C GLY A 55 7.39 14.70 16.60
N GLN A 56 6.46 13.75 16.75
CA GLN A 56 6.61 12.35 16.33
C GLN A 56 5.67 11.98 15.17
N GLY A 57 5.39 12.93 14.27
CA GLY A 57 4.59 12.68 13.08
C GLY A 57 5.37 11.91 12.00
N LEU A 58 4.67 11.51 10.93
CA LEU A 58 5.29 10.90 9.76
C LEU A 58 6.40 11.80 9.19
N HIS A 59 7.63 11.31 9.21
CA HIS A 59 8.78 11.96 8.60
C HIS A 59 9.35 11.10 7.48
N VAL A 60 9.31 11.61 6.25
CA VAL A 60 9.89 10.94 5.07
C VAL A 60 10.97 11.85 4.50
N GLY A 61 12.22 11.38 4.52
CA GLY A 61 13.35 12.12 3.97
C GLY A 61 13.27 12.30 2.44
N ALA A 62 14.19 13.08 1.88
CA ALA A 62 14.26 13.33 0.45
C ALA A 62 14.42 12.02 -0.35
N HIS A 63 13.50 11.78 -1.29
CA HIS A 63 13.53 10.61 -2.17
C HIS A 63 12.87 10.93 -3.53
N PRO A 64 13.50 10.57 -4.67
CA PRO A 64 12.98 10.90 -5.98
C PRO A 64 11.90 9.90 -6.44
N HIS A 65 11.04 10.36 -7.35
CA HIS A 65 10.09 9.54 -8.11
C HIS A 65 10.24 9.81 -9.61
N ILE A 66 10.05 8.78 -10.43
CA ILE A 66 10.02 8.90 -11.91
C ILE A 66 8.92 7.99 -12.47
N GLY A 67 8.34 8.35 -13.61
CA GLY A 67 7.40 7.50 -14.35
C GLY A 67 6.06 7.22 -13.64
N LEU A 68 5.71 8.00 -12.62
CA LEU A 68 4.47 7.87 -11.85
C LEU A 68 4.03 9.21 -11.27
N GLN A 69 2.83 9.23 -10.71
CA GLN A 69 2.32 10.31 -9.85
C GLN A 69 2.03 9.74 -8.46
N THR A 70 2.29 10.53 -7.43
CA THR A 70 1.80 10.27 -6.06
C THR A 70 0.50 11.06 -5.87
N PHE A 71 -0.53 10.38 -5.37
CA PHE A 71 -1.84 10.94 -5.09
C PHE A 71 -2.08 10.95 -3.58
#